data_AF-A0A644ZCD6-F1
#
_entry.id   AF-A0A644ZCD6-F1
#
_cell.length_a   1.000
_cell.length_b   1.000
_cell.length_c   1.000
_cell.angle_alpha   90.00
_cell.angle_beta   90.00
_cell.angle_gamma   90.00
#
_symmetry.space_group_name_H-M   'P 1'
#
loop_
_entity.id
_entity.type
_entity.pdbx_description
1 polymer ?
#
loop_
_entity_poly.entity_id
_entity_poly.type
_entity_poly.pdbx_seq_one_letter_code
_entity_poly.pdbx_strand_id
1 'polypeptide(L)'
;MYVKVYRTVFELGLSPNAMKVYLYLCHIQNCLHNAIVKVDTVCSRCNIASRSTVFAALAELEAKGLIKKYKRMDRNGDQIANGYHMNTAPHCGKWFLAPVQVFKLERSAFAVFLFLFSCSNKKGRCFPSLTKIMAALHLACKTVIEAIRTLVGLGLVLKVAHWPGRHNLYIVKKAKKEDAGCNRRQSISTATLQLVENDSFIVAIWQGLVKKASFFCTRVLQKLYTSYYTHLKTQ
;
A
#
# COMPACT_ATOMS: atom_id res chain seq x y z
N MET A 1 11.34 -4.54 7.96
CA MET A 1 10.32 -3.72 7.24
C MET A 1 9.15 -4.62 6.85
N TYR A 2 7.92 -4.14 7.01
CA TYR A 2 6.69 -4.90 6.73
C TYR A 2 5.79 -4.14 5.75
N VAL A 3 4.97 -4.87 4.99
CA VAL A 3 3.93 -4.35 4.11
C VAL A 3 2.55 -4.76 4.63
N LYS A 4 1.60 -3.81 4.61
CA LYS A 4 0.21 -4.06 4.96
C LYS A 4 -0.50 -4.74 3.79
N VAL A 5 -1.11 -5.90 4.03
CA VAL A 5 -1.80 -6.70 3.03
C VAL A 5 -3.24 -6.95 3.48
N TYR A 6 -4.20 -6.62 2.63
CA TYR A 6 -5.62 -6.90 2.85
C TYR A 6 -5.96 -8.30 2.34
N ARG A 7 -6.82 -9.04 3.05
CA ARG A 7 -7.21 -10.41 2.66
C ARG A 7 -8.01 -10.46 1.36
N THR A 8 -8.74 -9.39 1.06
CA THR A 8 -9.48 -9.20 -0.19
C THR A 8 -8.61 -9.37 -1.43
N VAL A 9 -7.28 -9.22 -1.32
CA VAL A 9 -6.35 -9.44 -2.45
C VAL A 9 -6.47 -10.85 -3.06
N PHE A 10 -6.86 -11.86 -2.27
CA PHE A 10 -7.05 -13.23 -2.75
C PHE A 10 -8.36 -13.40 -3.53
N GLU A 11 -9.34 -12.52 -3.34
CA GLU A 11 -10.63 -12.56 -4.02
C GLU A 11 -10.61 -11.83 -5.38
N LEU A 12 -9.55 -11.05 -5.64
CA LEU A 12 -9.37 -10.32 -6.91
C LEU A 12 -9.02 -11.22 -8.10
N GLY A 13 -8.80 -12.53 -7.86
CA GLY A 13 -8.46 -13.50 -8.89
C GLY A 13 -7.18 -13.17 -9.66
N LEU A 14 -6.23 -12.46 -9.03
CA LEU A 14 -5.01 -11.98 -9.67
C LEU A 14 -4.01 -13.10 -9.92
N SER A 15 -3.30 -13.03 -11.06
CA SER A 15 -2.13 -13.89 -11.28
C SER A 15 -1.07 -13.64 -10.19
N PRO A 16 -0.23 -14.63 -9.85
CA PRO A 16 0.76 -14.45 -8.78
C PRO A 16 1.74 -13.28 -9.04
N ASN A 17 2.08 -13.01 -10.30
CA ASN A 17 2.91 -11.87 -10.68
C ASN A 17 2.15 -10.54 -10.57
N ALA A 18 0.90 -10.48 -11.03
CA ALA A 18 0.06 -9.28 -10.88
C ALA A 18 -0.19 -8.94 -9.41
N MET A 19 -0.50 -9.95 -8.58
CA MET A 19 -0.65 -9.80 -7.13
C MET A 19 0.63 -9.22 -6.50
N LYS A 20 1.80 -9.73 -6.91
CA LYS A 20 3.09 -9.26 -6.41
C LYS A 20 3.36 -7.80 -6.79
N VAL A 21 3.14 -7.44 -8.06
CA VAL A 21 3.30 -6.05 -8.55
C VAL A 21 2.32 -5.12 -7.84
N TYR A 22 1.05 -5.51 -7.72
CA TYR A 22 0.02 -4.74 -7.02
C TYR A 22 0.41 -4.43 -5.58
N LEU A 23 0.80 -5.45 -4.80
CA LEU A 23 1.19 -5.27 -3.42
C LEU A 23 2.47 -4.43 -3.26
N TYR A 24 3.39 -4.51 -4.23
CA TYR A 24 4.55 -3.63 -4.26
C TYR A 24 4.17 -2.17 -4.54
N LEU A 25 3.24 -1.91 -5.47
CA LEU A 25 2.71 -0.57 -5.71
C LEU A 25 2.00 -0.01 -4.48
N CYS A 26 1.16 -0.81 -3.82
CA CYS A 26 0.51 -0.45 -2.54
C CYS A 26 1.52 -0.12 -1.44
N HIS A 27 2.71 -0.74 -1.47
CA HIS A 27 3.76 -0.50 -0.49
C HIS A 27 4.45 0.85 -0.67
N ILE A 28 4.66 1.27 -1.92
CA ILE A 28 5.39 2.49 -2.27
C ILE A 28 4.49 3.71 -2.50
N GLN A 29 3.17 3.51 -2.52
CA GLN A 29 2.23 4.60 -2.79
C GLN A 29 2.33 5.72 -1.76
N ASN A 30 2.07 6.94 -2.20
CA ASN A 30 1.95 8.09 -1.30
C ASN A 30 0.56 8.17 -0.65
N CYS A 31 0.34 9.20 0.16
CA CYS A 31 -0.95 9.46 0.82
C CYS A 31 -2.12 9.73 -0.15
N LEU A 32 -1.83 10.05 -1.41
CA LEU A 32 -2.80 10.28 -2.47
C LEU A 32 -3.03 9.04 -3.35
N HIS A 33 -2.55 7.88 -2.89
CA HIS A 33 -2.66 6.60 -3.60
C HIS A 33 -1.96 6.59 -4.98
N ASN A 34 -0.95 7.44 -5.16
CA ASN A 34 -0.12 7.45 -6.35
C ASN A 34 1.20 6.73 -6.08
N ALA A 35 1.54 5.78 -6.93
CA ALA A 35 2.82 5.08 -6.95
C ALA A 35 3.59 5.47 -8.21
N ILE A 36 4.85 5.89 -8.07
CA ILE A 36 5.69 6.29 -9.19
C ILE A 36 6.92 5.42 -9.20
N VAL A 37 7.09 4.63 -10.27
CA VAL A 37 8.17 3.66 -10.33
C VAL A 37 8.54 3.31 -11.77
N LYS A 38 9.83 3.05 -12.01
CA LYS A 38 10.32 2.51 -13.28
C LYS A 38 10.07 1.01 -13.33
N VAL A 39 9.77 0.48 -14.52
CA VAL A 39 9.52 -0.96 -14.73
C VAL A 39 10.72 -1.80 -14.29
N ASP A 40 11.94 -1.34 -14.56
CA ASP A 40 13.17 -2.03 -14.13
C ASP A 40 13.26 -2.16 -12.60
N THR A 41 12.87 -1.12 -11.88
CA THR A 41 12.82 -1.16 -10.42
C THR A 41 11.81 -2.18 -9.92
N VAL A 42 10.65 -2.31 -10.58
CA VAL A 42 9.66 -3.35 -10.26
C VAL A 42 10.25 -4.74 -10.51
N CYS A 43 10.92 -4.96 -11.65
CA CYS A 43 11.59 -6.23 -11.96
C CYS A 43 12.58 -6.62 -10.84
N SER A 44 13.50 -5.72 -10.48
CA SER A 44 14.51 -5.99 -9.46
C SER A 44 13.91 -6.19 -8.06
N ARG A 45 12.90 -5.41 -7.68
CA ARG A 45 12.31 -5.46 -6.32
C ARG A 45 11.38 -6.67 -6.13
N CYS A 46 10.60 -7.02 -7.15
CA CYS A 46 9.67 -8.14 -7.13
C CYS A 46 10.27 -9.47 -7.61
N ASN A 47 11.57 -9.51 -7.91
CA ASN A 47 12.25 -10.68 -8.46
C ASN A 47 11.50 -11.25 -9.69
N ILE A 48 11.24 -10.37 -10.66
CA ILE A 48 10.62 -10.72 -11.95
C ILE A 48 11.69 -10.54 -13.02
N ALA A 49 12.00 -11.62 -13.74
CA ALA A 49 13.11 -11.64 -14.69
C ALA A 49 12.86 -10.77 -15.94
N SER A 50 11.62 -10.71 -16.44
CA SER A 50 11.31 -10.02 -17.69
C SER A 50 10.41 -8.80 -17.49
N ARG A 51 10.74 -7.72 -18.22
CA ARG A 51 9.89 -6.53 -18.35
C ARG A 51 8.54 -6.86 -18.96
N SER A 52 8.49 -7.80 -19.92
CA SER A 52 7.23 -8.22 -20.56
C SER A 52 6.25 -8.81 -19.55
N THR A 53 6.74 -9.57 -18.58
CA THR A 53 5.92 -10.12 -17.48
C THR A 53 5.36 -9.01 -16.59
N VAL A 54 6.13 -7.96 -16.32
CA VAL A 54 5.64 -6.79 -15.56
C VAL A 54 4.59 -6.03 -16.36
N PHE A 55 4.78 -5.85 -17.68
CA PHE A 55 3.77 -5.23 -18.53
C PHE A 55 2.46 -6.03 -18.57
N ALA A 56 2.54 -7.35 -18.70
CA ALA A 56 1.35 -8.22 -18.64
C ALA A 56 0.65 -8.12 -17.28
N ALA A 57 1.40 -8.11 -16.18
CA ALA A 57 0.86 -7.91 -14.84
C ALA A 57 0.17 -6.53 -14.69
N LEU A 58 0.78 -5.46 -15.20
CA LEU A 58 0.18 -4.12 -15.17
C LEU A 58 -1.09 -4.04 -16.02
N ALA A 59 -1.09 -4.66 -17.20
CA ALA A 59 -2.27 -4.75 -18.06
C ALA A 59 -3.41 -5.52 -17.37
N GLU A 60 -3.11 -6.61 -16.66
CA GLU A 60 -4.09 -7.35 -15.86
C GLU A 60 -4.70 -6.46 -14.75
N LEU A 61 -3.88 -5.68 -14.06
CA LEU A 61 -4.34 -4.77 -13.00
C LEU A 61 -5.21 -3.62 -13.55
N GLU A 62 -4.86 -3.10 -14.73
CA GLU A 62 -5.62 -2.06 -15.41
C GLU A 62 -6.96 -2.60 -15.92
N ALA A 63 -6.97 -3.80 -16.51
CA ALA A 63 -8.20 -4.48 -16.95
C ALA A 63 -9.18 -4.74 -15.79
N LYS A 64 -8.67 -4.98 -14.57
CA LYS A 64 -9.48 -5.15 -13.36
C LYS A 64 -9.84 -3.84 -12.66
N GLY A 65 -9.47 -2.68 -13.22
CA GLY A 65 -9.76 -1.37 -12.65
C GLY A 65 -9.06 -1.09 -11.31
N LEU A 66 -7.98 -1.83 -11.02
CA LEU A 66 -7.20 -1.68 -9.78
C LEU A 66 -6.20 -0.54 -9.86
N ILE A 67 -5.74 -0.22 -11.07
CA ILE A 67 -4.79 0.86 -11.32
C ILE A 67 -5.21 1.67 -12.54
N LYS A 68 -4.83 2.95 -12.56
CA LYS A 68 -4.81 3.79 -13.76
C LYS A 68 -3.39 4.26 -14.03
N LYS A 69 -2.87 3.95 -15.21
CA LYS A 69 -1.50 4.32 -15.61
C LYS A 69 -1.49 5.73 -16.20
N TYR A 70 -0.50 6.53 -15.84
CA TYR A 70 -0.23 7.83 -16.44
C TYR A 70 1.26 8.06 -16.64
N LYS A 71 1.62 8.93 -17.59
CA LYS A 71 3.01 9.30 -17.83
C LYS A 71 3.42 10.38 -16.83
N ARG A 72 4.55 10.17 -16.15
CA ARG A 72 5.17 11.23 -15.35
C ARG A 72 6.18 11.94 -16.24
N MET A 73 5.88 13.20 -16.53
CA MET A 73 6.73 14.07 -17.33
C MET A 73 7.67 14.87 -16.43
N ASP A 74 8.83 15.23 -16.97
CA ASP A 74 9.71 16.23 -16.43
C ASP A 74 9.18 17.64 -16.72
N ARG A 75 9.81 18.66 -16.14
CA ARG A 75 9.60 20.08 -16.47
C ARG A 75 9.81 20.36 -17.96
N ASN A 76 10.70 19.61 -18.59
CA ASN A 76 11.02 19.73 -20.02
C ASN A 76 10.03 18.98 -20.93
N GLY A 77 9.05 18.25 -20.36
CA GLY A 77 8.10 17.44 -21.12
C GLY A 77 8.56 16.01 -21.41
N ASP A 78 9.78 15.62 -21.04
CA ASP A 78 10.27 14.26 -21.22
C ASP A 78 9.67 13.28 -20.21
N GLN A 79 9.42 12.04 -20.62
CA GLN A 79 8.88 11.03 -19.71
C GLN A 79 9.98 10.46 -18.79
N ILE A 80 9.93 10.78 -17.49
CA ILE A 80 10.88 10.28 -16.48
C ILE A 80 10.52 8.85 -16.03
N ALA A 81 9.23 8.61 -15.81
CA ALA A 81 8.72 7.37 -15.24
C ALA A 81 7.23 7.15 -15.56
N ASN A 82 6.71 6.00 -15.16
CA ASN A 82 5.28 5.76 -15.12
C ASN A 82 4.75 6.08 -13.72
N GLY A 83 3.60 6.74 -13.66
CA GLY A 83 2.78 6.86 -12.48
C GLY A 83 1.60 5.90 -12.54
N TYR A 84 1.19 5.41 -11.38
CA TYR A 84 0.06 4.51 -11.21
C TYR A 84 -0.81 5.05 -10.09
N HIS A 85 -2.04 5.41 -10.43
CA HIS A 85 -3.06 5.76 -9.45
C HIS A 85 -3.76 4.48 -9.00
N MET A 86 -3.69 4.18 -7.71
CA MET A 86 -4.21 2.96 -7.11
C MET A 86 -5.68 3.16 -6.73
N ASN A 87 -6.55 2.27 -7.19
CA ASN A 87 -7.92 2.21 -6.70
C ASN A 87 -7.92 1.50 -5.34
N THR A 88 -8.35 2.22 -4.29
CA THR A 88 -8.35 1.72 -2.91
C THR A 88 -9.65 1.05 -2.49
N ALA A 89 -10.67 1.00 -3.34
CA ALA A 89 -11.92 0.29 -3.06
C ALA A 89 -11.70 -1.17 -2.57
N PRO A 90 -10.74 -1.94 -3.09
CA PRO A 90 -10.45 -3.29 -2.61
C PRO A 90 -9.81 -3.36 -1.21
N HIS A 91 -9.34 -2.24 -0.64
CA HIS A 91 -8.61 -2.19 0.64
C HIS A 91 -9.53 -2.14 1.86
N CYS A 92 -10.52 -3.01 1.90
CA CYS A 92 -11.47 -3.11 3.00
C CYS A 92 -11.27 -4.41 3.81
N GLY A 93 -11.78 -4.41 5.05
CA GLY A 93 -11.82 -5.60 5.91
C GLY A 93 -10.50 -5.98 6.60
N LYS A 94 -10.32 -7.29 6.79
CA LYS A 94 -9.21 -7.86 7.59
C LYS A 94 -7.88 -7.75 6.83
N TRP A 95 -6.83 -7.35 7.54
CA TRP A 95 -5.48 -7.19 7.00
C TRP A 95 -4.42 -7.86 7.90
N PHE A 96 -3.21 -8.02 7.36
CA PHE A 96 -2.04 -8.53 8.08
C PHE A 96 -0.75 -7.85 7.59
N LEU A 97 0.32 -7.96 8.38
CA LEU A 97 1.64 -7.42 8.04
C LEU A 97 2.55 -8.53 7.54
N ALA A 98 2.90 -8.49 6.25
CA ALA A 98 3.85 -9.42 5.64
C ALA A 98 5.26 -8.81 5.61
N PRO A 99 6.34 -9.60 5.79
CA PRO A 99 7.70 -9.09 5.66
C PRO A 99 8.00 -8.69 4.21
N VAL A 100 8.69 -7.57 3.97
CA VAL A 100 8.97 -7.08 2.59
C VAL A 100 9.84 -8.06 1.79
N GLN A 101 10.65 -8.89 2.46
CA GLN A 101 11.50 -9.91 1.85
C GLN A 101 10.72 -10.92 1.02
N VAL A 102 9.41 -11.09 1.26
CA VAL A 102 8.56 -12.00 0.48
C VAL A 102 8.52 -11.64 -1.00
N PHE A 103 8.72 -10.37 -1.38
CA PHE A 103 8.77 -9.96 -2.78
C PHE A 103 9.91 -10.62 -3.56
N LYS A 104 10.93 -11.16 -2.89
CA LYS A 104 12.04 -11.88 -3.51
C LYS A 104 11.73 -13.35 -3.84
N LEU A 105 10.63 -13.89 -3.32
CA LEU A 105 10.22 -15.27 -3.59
C LEU A 105 9.79 -15.45 -5.05
N GLU A 106 9.88 -16.67 -5.54
CA GLU A 106 9.31 -17.05 -6.84
C GLU A 106 7.80 -16.77 -6.89
N ARG A 107 7.23 -16.55 -8.08
CA ARG A 107 5.83 -16.10 -8.26
C ARG A 107 4.80 -16.92 -7.49
N SER A 108 4.83 -18.25 -7.62
CA SER A 108 3.85 -19.15 -6.99
C SER A 108 4.14 -19.32 -5.49
N ALA A 109 5.43 -19.43 -5.13
CA ALA A 109 5.87 -19.48 -3.74
C ALA A 109 5.46 -18.21 -2.96
N PHE A 110 5.55 -17.03 -3.58
CA PHE A 110 5.07 -15.78 -3.02
C PHE A 110 3.57 -15.83 -2.69
N ALA A 111 2.72 -16.18 -3.65
CA ALA A 111 1.27 -16.19 -3.45
C ALA A 111 0.85 -17.22 -2.37
N VAL A 112 1.41 -18.44 -2.44
CA VAL A 112 1.15 -19.49 -1.45
C VAL A 112 1.64 -19.09 -0.06
N PHE A 113 2.85 -18.53 0.05
CA PHE A 113 3.37 -18.04 1.33
C PHE A 113 2.45 -16.98 1.92
N LEU A 114 2.04 -16.00 1.11
CA LEU A 114 1.19 -14.90 1.57
C LEU A 114 -0.16 -15.41 2.06
N PHE A 115 -0.75 -16.38 1.36
CA PHE A 115 -1.99 -17.04 1.76
C PHE A 115 -1.84 -17.80 3.08
N LEU A 116 -0.80 -18.65 3.19
CA LEU A 116 -0.50 -19.39 4.43
C LEU A 116 -0.24 -18.44 5.60
N PHE A 117 0.53 -17.37 5.36
CA PHE A 117 0.80 -16.34 6.35
C PHE A 117 -0.48 -15.65 6.81
N SER A 118 -1.41 -15.39 5.89
CA SER A 118 -2.74 -14.89 6.24
C SER A 118 -3.50 -15.90 7.11
N CYS A 119 -3.44 -17.20 6.83
CA CYS A 119 -4.16 -18.23 7.61
C CYS A 119 -3.50 -18.55 8.96
N SER A 120 -2.29 -18.05 9.20
CA SER A 120 -1.49 -18.43 10.36
C SER A 120 -1.92 -17.75 11.67
N ASN A 121 -2.02 -18.54 12.74
CA ASN A 121 -2.31 -18.03 14.08
C ASN A 121 -1.09 -17.35 14.74
N LYS A 122 -1.22 -16.93 16.01
CA LYS A 122 -0.12 -16.30 16.77
C LYS A 122 1.14 -17.17 16.85
N LYS A 123 0.97 -18.50 16.89
CA LYS A 123 2.05 -19.50 16.93
C LYS A 123 2.58 -19.88 15.53
N GLY A 124 2.11 -19.20 14.47
CA GLY A 124 2.51 -19.49 13.09
C GLY A 124 1.85 -20.72 12.47
N ARG A 125 0.95 -21.42 13.18
CA ARG A 125 0.28 -22.62 12.68
C ARG A 125 -0.89 -22.24 11.76
N CYS A 126 -1.01 -22.92 10.63
CA CYS A 126 -2.16 -22.83 9.73
C CYS A 126 -2.56 -24.22 9.22
N PHE A 127 -3.87 -24.39 8.99
CA PHE A 127 -4.50 -25.68 8.63
C PHE A 127 -5.23 -25.70 7.27
N PRO A 128 -4.81 -24.97 6.21
CA PRO A 128 -5.52 -25.04 4.94
C PRO A 128 -5.30 -26.40 4.25
N SER A 129 -6.38 -26.96 3.68
CA SER A 129 -6.26 -28.06 2.72
C SER A 129 -5.64 -27.57 1.40
N LEU A 130 -5.08 -28.46 0.59
CA LEU A 130 -4.54 -28.10 -0.74
C LEU A 130 -5.64 -27.50 -1.62
N THR A 131 -6.83 -28.09 -1.62
CA THR A 131 -8.00 -27.59 -2.34
C THR A 131 -8.36 -26.15 -1.97
N LYS A 132 -8.25 -25.80 -0.68
CA LYS A 132 -8.51 -24.43 -0.22
C LYS A 132 -7.46 -23.44 -0.75
N ILE A 133 -6.19 -23.84 -0.82
CA ILE A 133 -5.12 -23.01 -1.38
C ILE A 133 -5.33 -22.82 -2.89
N MET A 134 -5.62 -23.93 -3.60
CA MET A 134 -5.88 -23.91 -5.04
C MET A 134 -7.06 -23.00 -5.39
N ALA A 135 -8.18 -23.14 -4.68
CA ALA A 135 -9.37 -22.33 -4.90
C ALA A 135 -9.11 -20.85 -4.62
N ALA A 136 -8.41 -20.52 -3.54
CA ALA A 136 -8.14 -19.13 -3.17
C ALA A 136 -7.11 -18.42 -4.07
N LEU A 137 -6.21 -19.15 -4.70
CA LEU A 137 -5.15 -18.58 -5.56
C LEU A 137 -5.36 -18.85 -7.05
N HIS A 138 -6.41 -19.59 -7.41
CA HIS A 138 -6.65 -20.09 -8.77
C HIS A 138 -5.43 -20.80 -9.37
N LEU A 139 -4.74 -21.60 -8.55
CA LEU A 139 -3.54 -22.33 -8.94
C LEU A 139 -3.81 -23.83 -9.09
N ALA A 140 -3.13 -24.45 -10.05
CA ALA A 140 -3.12 -25.89 -10.20
C ALA A 140 -2.48 -26.58 -8.99
N CYS A 141 -2.96 -27.79 -8.67
CA CYS A 141 -2.47 -28.57 -7.52
C CYS A 141 -0.94 -28.76 -7.56
N LYS A 142 -0.40 -29.14 -8.73
CA LYS A 142 1.04 -29.35 -8.93
C LYS A 142 1.85 -28.09 -8.60
N THR A 143 1.41 -26.93 -9.08
CA THR A 143 2.06 -25.64 -8.81
C THR A 143 2.03 -25.28 -7.33
N VAL A 144 0.93 -25.57 -6.62
CA VAL A 144 0.84 -25.36 -5.17
C VAL A 144 1.82 -26.27 -4.42
N ILE A 145 1.92 -27.55 -4.82
CA ILE A 145 2.85 -28.51 -4.21
C ILE A 145 4.31 -28.08 -4.42
N GLU A 146 4.66 -27.69 -5.64
CA GLU A 146 6.00 -27.18 -5.99
C GLU A 146 6.32 -25.91 -5.19
N ALA A 147 5.39 -24.96 -5.12
CA ALA A 147 5.56 -23.74 -4.32
C ALA A 147 5.79 -24.07 -2.83
N ILE A 148 5.05 -25.02 -2.26
CA ILE A 148 5.25 -25.47 -0.88
C ILE A 148 6.64 -26.09 -0.71
N ARG A 149 7.08 -26.96 -1.64
CA ARG A 149 8.43 -27.55 -1.61
C ARG A 149 9.52 -26.47 -1.64
N THR A 150 9.38 -25.46 -2.50
CA THR A 150 10.30 -24.32 -2.54
C THR A 150 10.32 -23.57 -1.21
N LEU A 151 9.15 -23.31 -0.60
CA LEU A 151 9.07 -22.61 0.70
C LEU A 151 9.66 -23.42 1.86
N VAL A 152 9.52 -24.76 1.81
CA VAL A 152 10.15 -25.68 2.77
C VAL A 152 11.66 -25.68 2.58
N GLY A 153 12.16 -25.75 1.34
CA GLY A 153 13.59 -25.66 1.03
C GLY A 153 14.22 -24.33 1.49
N LEU A 154 13.46 -23.24 1.46
CA LEU A 154 13.87 -21.93 1.98
C LEU A 154 13.73 -21.79 3.52
N GLY A 155 13.19 -22.79 4.21
CA GLY A 155 12.99 -22.76 5.67
C GLY A 155 11.96 -21.72 6.14
N LEU A 156 11.10 -21.23 5.23
CA LEU A 156 10.06 -20.25 5.55
C LEU A 156 8.77 -20.90 6.07
N VAL A 157 8.52 -22.14 5.63
CA VAL A 157 7.36 -22.94 6.01
C VAL A 157 7.84 -24.35 6.37
N LEU A 158 7.32 -24.89 7.46
CA LEU A 158 7.49 -26.31 7.81
C LEU A 158 6.17 -27.03 7.59
N LYS A 159 6.19 -28.12 6.83
CA LYS A 159 5.05 -29.05 6.70
C LYS A 159 5.25 -30.16 7.71
N VAL A 160 4.41 -30.22 8.75
CA VAL A 160 4.66 -31.09 9.92
C VAL A 160 4.09 -32.49 9.72
N ALA A 161 2.79 -32.62 9.45
CA ALA A 161 2.14 -33.89 9.14
C ALA A 161 0.75 -33.64 8.56
N HIS A 162 0.22 -34.65 7.86
CA HIS A 162 -1.20 -34.73 7.56
C HIS A 162 -1.94 -34.98 8.88
N TRP A 163 -2.74 -34.01 9.35
CA TRP A 163 -3.56 -34.22 10.54
C TRP A 163 -4.69 -35.20 10.22
N PRO A 164 -5.09 -36.08 11.16
CA PRO A 164 -6.28 -36.90 10.99
C PRO A 164 -7.50 -35.97 10.94
N GLY A 165 -7.91 -35.58 9.72
CA GLY A 165 -8.93 -34.55 9.51
C GLY A 165 -8.93 -33.84 8.15
N ARG A 166 -8.29 -34.40 7.10
CA ARG A 166 -8.22 -33.82 5.73
C ARG A 166 -7.51 -32.46 5.61
N HIS A 167 -6.82 -32.01 6.66
CA HIS A 167 -6.13 -30.73 6.69
C HIS A 167 -4.63 -30.91 6.87
N ASN A 168 -3.86 -30.11 6.14
CA ASN A 168 -2.40 -30.11 6.27
C ASN A 168 -2.00 -29.08 7.34
N LEU A 169 -1.15 -29.49 8.28
CA LEU A 169 -0.53 -28.56 9.22
C LEU A 169 0.73 -27.96 8.61
N TYR A 170 0.71 -26.64 8.42
CA TYR A 170 1.90 -25.86 8.10
C TYR A 170 2.25 -24.93 9.26
N ILE A 171 3.54 -24.78 9.53
CA ILE A 171 4.08 -23.80 10.48
C ILE A 171 4.86 -22.77 9.67
N VAL A 172 4.32 -21.55 9.61
CA VAL A 172 4.96 -20.42 8.94
C VAL A 172 5.91 -19.74 9.92
N LYS A 173 7.17 -19.57 9.49
CA LYS A 173 8.17 -18.87 10.29
C LYS A 173 7.80 -17.39 10.36
N LYS A 174 7.28 -16.97 11.51
CA LYS A 174 7.15 -15.56 11.85
C LYS A 174 8.46 -15.12 12.48
N ALA A 175 8.98 -13.96 12.08
CA ALA A 175 10.01 -13.31 12.88
C ALA A 175 9.47 -13.18 14.31
N LYS A 176 10.27 -13.53 15.32
CA LYS A 176 9.93 -13.18 16.70
C LYS A 176 9.66 -11.68 16.69
N LYS A 177 8.50 -11.29 17.22
CA LYS A 177 8.27 -9.92 17.61
C LYS A 177 9.25 -9.71 18.77
N GLU A 178 10.48 -9.29 18.48
CA GLU A 178 11.13 -8.40 19.45
C GLU A 178 10.15 -7.27 19.62
N ASP A 179 9.86 -6.92 20.87
CA ASP A 179 8.85 -5.96 21.23
C ASP A 179 9.15 -4.62 20.57
N ALA A 180 8.69 -4.48 19.33
CA ALA A 180 8.38 -3.20 18.74
C ALA A 180 7.22 -2.69 19.58
N GLY A 181 7.57 -2.06 20.70
CA GLY A 181 6.71 -1.20 21.46
C GLY A 181 6.09 -0.22 20.48
N CYS A 182 4.85 -0.49 20.10
CA CYS A 182 4.03 0.51 19.46
C CYS A 182 3.49 1.40 20.58
N ASN A 183 4.37 2.20 21.17
CA ASN A 183 3.97 3.51 21.67
C ASN A 183 3.78 4.42 20.44
N ARG A 184 2.70 4.19 19.70
CA ARG A 184 2.07 5.24 18.86
C ARG A 184 0.63 4.89 18.49
N ARG A 185 -0.19 4.75 19.52
CA ARG A 185 -1.49 5.43 19.59
C ARG A 185 -1.57 6.01 21.00
N GLN A 186 -1.14 7.26 21.17
CA GLN A 186 -1.87 8.06 22.14
C GLN A 186 -3.25 8.23 21.53
N SER A 187 -4.19 7.46 22.05
CA SER A 187 -5.52 7.99 22.30
C SER A 187 -5.35 9.43 22.77
N ILE A 188 -6.00 10.36 22.09
CA ILE A 188 -6.30 11.65 22.71
C ILE A 188 -7.33 11.31 23.78
N SER A 189 -6.84 10.87 24.95
CA SER A 189 -7.58 10.83 26.19
C SER A 189 -7.21 12.12 26.91
N THR A 190 -8.12 13.08 26.81
CA THR A 190 -8.63 13.96 27.87
C THR A 190 -7.81 14.15 29.16
N ALA A 191 -6.49 14.31 29.12
CA ALA A 191 -5.65 14.64 30.28
C ALA A 191 -4.21 15.03 29.88
N THR A 192 -4.05 16.11 29.13
CA THR A 192 -2.81 16.93 29.13
C THR A 192 -3.13 18.30 28.54
N LEU A 193 -3.90 19.07 29.32
CA LEU A 193 -3.71 20.50 29.42
C LEU A 193 -2.37 20.71 30.16
N GLN A 194 -1.60 21.70 29.71
CA GLN A 194 -0.34 22.23 30.26
C GLN A 194 0.95 21.72 29.60
N LEU A 195 1.67 22.72 29.04
CA LEU A 195 3.07 22.73 28.58
C LEU A 195 3.37 22.35 27.12
N VAL A 196 2.89 23.17 26.18
CA VAL A 196 3.75 23.93 25.24
C VAL A 196 3.11 25.31 25.05
N GLU A 197 3.11 26.08 26.13
CA GLU A 197 3.12 27.53 26.04
C GLU A 197 4.55 27.96 25.69
N ASN A 198 4.64 29.09 24.97
CA ASN A 198 5.85 29.80 24.56
C ASN A 198 6.45 29.40 23.21
N ASP A 199 5.75 29.78 22.15
CA ASP A 199 6.40 30.37 20.97
C ASP A 199 5.61 31.61 20.52
N SER A 200 5.81 32.71 21.26
CA SER A 200 5.25 34.05 21.00
C SER A 200 5.61 34.61 19.62
N PHE A 201 6.59 34.01 18.93
CA PHE A 201 7.06 34.46 17.63
C PHE A 201 6.20 33.98 16.45
N ILE A 202 5.74 32.72 16.48
CA ILE A 202 4.99 32.13 15.34
C ILE A 202 3.55 32.64 15.31
N VAL A 203 2.93 32.83 16.48
CA VAL A 203 1.58 33.40 16.58
C VAL A 203 1.56 34.86 16.12
N ALA A 204 2.61 35.64 16.43
CA ALA A 204 2.73 37.03 15.97
C ALA A 204 2.88 37.14 14.44
N ILE A 205 3.65 36.23 13.81
CA ILE A 205 3.81 36.20 12.35
C ILE A 205 2.48 35.84 11.67
N TRP A 206 1.76 34.85 12.19
CA TRP A 206 0.45 34.47 11.66
C TRP A 206 -0.60 35.56 11.83
N GLN A 207 -0.69 36.19 13.02
CA GLN A 207 -1.60 37.31 13.25
C GLN A 207 -1.24 38.54 12.39
N GLY A 208 0.04 38.80 12.15
CA GLY A 208 0.51 39.86 11.27
C GLY A 208 0.15 39.61 9.79
N LEU A 209 0.28 38.38 9.30
CA LEU A 209 -0.09 37.99 7.94
C LEU A 209 -1.60 38.07 7.73
N VAL A 210 -2.40 37.61 8.68
CA VAL A 210 -3.87 37.68 8.61
C VAL A 210 -4.37 39.13 8.64
N LYS A 211 -3.78 40.00 9.48
CA LYS A 211 -4.11 41.43 9.50
C LYS A 211 -3.71 42.14 8.20
N LYS A 212 -2.56 41.82 7.61
CA LYS A 212 -2.13 42.37 6.31
C LYS A 212 -3.04 41.91 5.16
N ALA A 213 -3.46 40.64 5.15
CA ALA A 213 -4.38 40.12 4.14
C ALA A 213 -5.79 40.74 4.28
N SER A 214 -6.28 40.89 5.52
CA SER A 214 -7.55 41.59 5.80
C SER A 214 -7.50 43.05 5.35
N PHE A 215 -6.45 43.79 5.71
CA PHE A 215 -6.28 45.20 5.31
C PHE A 215 -6.18 45.36 3.79
N PHE A 216 -5.49 44.45 3.11
CA PHE A 216 -5.39 44.46 1.64
C PHE A 216 -6.75 44.19 0.98
N CYS A 217 -7.52 43.22 1.47
CA CYS A 217 -8.88 42.97 1.01
C CYS A 217 -9.81 44.17 1.22
N THR A 218 -9.77 44.82 2.39
CA THR A 218 -10.63 45.99 2.66
C THR A 218 -10.26 47.17 1.78
N ARG A 219 -8.96 47.41 1.52
CA ARG A 219 -8.52 48.53 0.66
C ARG A 219 -8.82 48.32 -0.81
N VAL A 220 -8.78 47.08 -1.30
CA VAL A 220 -9.18 46.72 -2.67
C VAL A 220 -10.69 46.85 -2.82
N LEU A 221 -11.47 46.35 -1.87
CA LEU A 221 -12.94 46.49 -1.88
C LEU A 221 -13.37 47.96 -1.78
N GLN A 222 -12.70 48.78 -0.97
CA GLN A 222 -13.02 50.20 -0.84
C GLN A 222 -12.66 51.00 -2.10
N LYS A 223 -11.54 50.67 -2.79
CA LYS A 223 -11.20 51.27 -4.10
C LYS A 223 -12.22 50.89 -5.18
N LEU A 224 -12.65 49.63 -5.23
CA LEU A 224 -13.69 49.18 -6.15
C LEU A 224 -15.03 49.84 -5.86
N TYR A 225 -15.39 50.00 -4.58
CA TYR A 225 -16.61 50.68 -4.15
C TYR A 225 -16.62 52.17 -4.51
N THR A 226 -15.51 52.90 -4.29
CA THR A 226 -15.41 54.32 -4.70
C THR A 226 -15.40 54.49 -6.22
N SER A 227 -14.77 53.59 -6.97
CA SER A 227 -14.75 53.62 -8.44
C SER A 227 -16.15 53.37 -9.03
N TYR A 228 -16.95 52.52 -8.40
CA TYR A 228 -18.33 52.26 -8.79
C TYR A 228 -19.24 53.47 -8.52
N TYR A 229 -19.07 54.14 -7.38
CA TYR A 229 -19.88 55.31 -7.00
C TYR A 229 -19.56 56.58 -7.81
N THR A 230 -18.33 56.76 -8.29
CA THR A 230 -17.96 57.90 -9.15
C THR A 230 -18.52 57.78 -10.57
N HIS A 231 -18.76 56.56 -11.06
CA HIS A 231 -19.37 56.34 -12.38
C HIS A 231 -20.91 56.49 -12.38
N LEU A 232 -21.56 56.43 -11.20
CA LEU A 232 -23.00 56.61 -11.04
C LEU A 232 -23.44 58.07 -10.83
N LYS A 233 -22.51 59.02 -10.69
CA LYS A 233 -22.79 60.45 -10.48
C LYS A 233 -22.51 61.35 -11.71
N THR A 234 -22.13 60.76 -12.84
CA THR A 234 -21.83 61.47 -14.10
C THR A 234 -22.68 61.01 -15.29
N GLN A 235 -23.82 60.37 -15.01
CA GLN A 235 -24.97 60.26 -15.91
C GLN A 235 -26.14 61.03 -15.31
#